data_AF-A0A8S3YDT5-F1
#
_entry.id   AF-A0A8S3YDT5-F1
#
_cell.length_a   1.000
_cell.length_b   1.000
_cell.length_c   1.000
_cell.angle_alpha   90.00
_cell.angle_beta   90.00
_cell.angle_gamma   90.00
#
_symmetry.space_group_name_H-M   'P 1'
#
loop_
_entity.id
_entity.type
_entity.pdbx_description
1 polymer ?
#
loop_
_entity_poly.entity_id
_entity_poly.type
_entity_poly.pdbx_seq_one_letter_code
_entity_poly.pdbx_strand_id
1 'polypeptide(L)'
;MKQEHSPSPTPERAVYGFVLYLASFVGFGLYIVWAYVPESWLHSVGLTYWPQKYWAVALPVYFCVVIVLGFMVYAGIVLLNMPSLSDARIITDHYAVYEGPATSDPNAIPPLRDLHISSVNRMLYLNDAHTS
;
A
#
# COMPACT_ATOMS: atom_id res chain seq x y z
N MET A 1 28.03 1.20 10.93
CA MET A 1 27.34 0.03 10.35
C MET A 1 25.85 0.35 10.35
N LYS A 2 25.21 0.38 9.18
CA LYS A 2 23.76 0.68 9.07
C LYS A 2 22.99 -0.43 9.79
N GLN A 3 22.16 -0.03 10.74
CA GLN A 3 21.29 -0.90 11.52
C GLN A 3 20.26 -1.51 10.53
N GLU A 4 20.37 -2.80 10.24
CA GLU A 4 19.38 -3.51 9.44
C GLU A 4 18.06 -3.54 10.23
N HIS A 5 17.05 -2.85 9.70
CA HIS A 5 15.67 -2.99 10.15
C HIS A 5 15.19 -4.41 9.79
N SER A 6 15.45 -5.38 10.67
CA SER A 6 14.85 -6.71 10.50
C SER A 6 13.32 -6.56 10.52
N PRO A 7 12.60 -7.11 9.53
CA PRO A 7 11.14 -7.06 9.46
C PRO A 7 10.47 -7.94 10.53
N SER A 8 11.25 -8.68 11.32
CA SER A 8 10.74 -9.52 12.40
C SER A 8 9.95 -8.69 13.43
N PRO A 9 8.73 -9.12 13.83
CA PRO A 9 7.97 -8.48 14.88
C PRO A 9 8.75 -8.65 16.19
N THR A 10 9.53 -7.64 16.57
CA THR A 10 10.19 -7.64 17.86
C THR A 10 9.14 -7.40 18.95
N PRO A 11 9.28 -8.03 20.14
CA PRO A 11 8.35 -7.83 21.24
C PRO A 11 8.20 -6.35 21.62
N GLU A 12 9.26 -5.56 21.46
CA GLU A 12 9.23 -4.11 21.65
C GLU A 12 8.25 -3.40 20.71
N ARG A 13 8.25 -3.74 19.40
CA ARG A 13 7.28 -3.17 18.43
C ARG A 13 5.83 -3.54 18.77
N ALA A 14 5.60 -4.75 19.29
CA ALA A 14 4.28 -5.20 19.70
C ALA A 14 3.74 -4.40 20.90
N VAL A 15 4.60 -4.07 21.88
CA VAL A 15 4.22 -3.25 23.04
C VAL A 15 3.81 -1.84 22.61
N TYR A 16 4.57 -1.19 21.72
CA TYR A 16 4.21 0.14 21.21
C TYR A 16 2.87 0.13 20.48
N GLY A 17 2.62 -0.89 19.64
CA GLY A 17 1.34 -1.05 18.97
C GLY A 17 0.17 -1.24 19.94
N PHE A 18 0.37 -2.01 21.00
CA PHE A 18 -0.65 -2.24 22.03
C PHE A 18 -0.94 -0.97 22.86
N VAL A 19 0.09 -0.24 23.27
CA VAL A 19 -0.07 1.04 23.98
C VAL A 19 -0.77 2.07 23.10
N LEU A 20 -0.39 2.15 21.82
CA LEU A 20 -1.05 3.02 20.86
C LEU A 20 -2.54 2.63 20.69
N TYR A 21 -2.84 1.34 20.57
CA TYR A 21 -4.21 0.85 20.45
C TYR A 21 -5.08 1.27 21.65
N LEU A 22 -4.60 1.04 22.88
CA LEU A 22 -5.30 1.46 24.09
C LEU A 22 -5.48 2.99 24.16
N ALA A 23 -4.40 3.74 23.88
CA ALA A 23 -4.43 5.20 23.88
C ALA A 23 -5.40 5.76 22.82
N SER A 24 -5.43 5.17 21.62
CA SER A 24 -6.38 5.54 20.57
C SER A 24 -7.82 5.27 20.98
N PHE A 25 -8.10 4.13 21.62
CA PHE A 25 -9.46 3.81 22.07
C PHE A 25 -9.94 4.76 23.18
N VAL A 26 -9.08 5.03 24.16
CA VAL A 26 -9.38 6.00 25.24
C VAL A 26 -9.57 7.41 24.68
N GLY A 27 -8.65 7.86 23.81
CA GLY A 27 -8.75 9.17 23.16
C GLY A 27 -10.01 9.31 22.30
N PHE A 28 -10.39 8.26 21.58
CA PHE A 28 -11.62 8.23 20.78
C PHE A 28 -12.88 8.26 21.66
N GLY A 29 -12.88 7.53 22.79
CA GLY A 29 -13.96 7.59 23.76
C GLY A 29 -14.14 8.99 24.34
N LEU A 30 -13.04 9.64 24.74
CA LEU A 30 -13.04 11.02 25.23
C LEU A 30 -13.54 12.00 24.15
N TYR A 31 -13.15 11.80 22.90
CA TYR A 31 -13.61 12.60 21.77
C TYR A 31 -15.11 12.50 21.56
N ILE A 32 -15.68 11.30 21.60
CA ILE A 32 -17.14 11.09 21.52
C ILE A 32 -17.84 11.78 22.68
N VAL A 33 -17.39 11.56 23.92
CA VAL A 33 -17.99 12.19 25.10
C VAL A 33 -17.98 13.71 24.95
N TRP A 34 -16.85 14.30 24.56
CA TRP A 34 -16.73 15.73 24.33
C TRP A 34 -17.66 16.23 23.21
N ALA A 35 -17.79 15.49 22.10
CA ALA A 35 -18.65 15.87 20.98
C ALA A 35 -20.14 15.92 21.38
N TYR A 36 -20.63 14.91 22.10
CA TYR A 36 -22.05 14.77 22.43
C TYR A 36 -22.48 15.50 23.72
N VAL A 37 -21.59 15.70 24.70
CA VAL A 37 -21.95 16.38 25.96
C VAL A 37 -22.20 17.87 25.72
N PRO A 38 -23.37 18.43 26.12
CA PRO A 38 -23.69 19.84 25.91
C PRO A 38 -22.74 20.78 26.66
N GLU A 39 -22.49 21.97 26.10
CA GLU A 39 -21.53 22.94 26.65
C GLU A 39 -21.87 23.35 28.08
N SER A 40 -23.17 23.43 28.43
CA SER A 40 -23.62 23.76 29.79
C SER A 40 -23.09 22.79 30.86
N TRP A 41 -22.95 21.51 30.52
CA TRP A 41 -22.37 20.49 31.41
C TRP A 41 -20.84 20.58 31.43
N LEU A 42 -20.20 20.96 30.33
CA LEU A 42 -18.77 21.23 30.31
C LEU A 42 -18.41 22.46 31.17
N HIS A 43 -19.22 23.52 31.07
CA HIS A 43 -19.07 24.74 31.86
C HIS A 43 -19.24 24.49 33.36
N SER A 44 -20.13 23.58 33.78
CA SER A 44 -20.29 23.22 35.20
C SER A 44 -19.10 22.43 35.75
N VAL A 45 -18.40 21.69 34.90
CA VAL A 45 -17.15 20.97 35.24
C VAL A 45 -15.92 21.91 35.23
N GLY A 46 -16.11 23.20 34.87
CA GLY A 46 -15.04 24.21 34.85
C GLY A 46 -14.25 24.26 33.54
N LEU A 47 -14.74 23.60 32.48
CA LEU A 47 -14.12 23.56 31.15
C LEU A 47 -14.70 24.67 30.27
N THR A 48 -14.33 25.92 30.57
CA THR A 48 -14.92 27.13 29.97
C THR A 48 -14.37 27.53 28.60
N TYR A 49 -13.18 27.04 28.22
CA TYR A 49 -12.44 27.48 27.02
C TYR A 49 -12.09 26.32 26.08
N TRP A 50 -13.10 25.60 25.57
CA TRP A 50 -12.89 24.59 24.52
C TRP A 50 -13.04 25.16 23.12
N PRO A 51 -12.36 24.59 22.12
CA PRO A 51 -12.63 24.87 20.72
C PRO A 51 -14.11 24.59 20.40
N GLN A 52 -14.66 25.37 19.46
CA GLN A 52 -16.06 25.25 19.05
C GLN A 52 -16.41 23.82 18.65
N LYS A 53 -17.61 23.36 19.01
CA LYS A 53 -18.13 22.02 18.68
C LYS A 53 -18.15 21.69 17.18
N TYR A 54 -18.10 22.70 16.32
CA TYR A 54 -17.90 22.52 14.87
C TYR A 54 -16.71 21.61 14.55
N TRP A 55 -15.63 21.68 15.35
CA TRP A 55 -14.45 20.83 15.17
C TRP A 55 -14.73 19.33 15.33
N ALA A 56 -15.80 18.94 16.05
CA ALA A 56 -16.23 17.54 16.12
C ALA A 56 -16.71 17.00 14.76
N VAL A 57 -17.17 17.86 13.85
CA VAL A 57 -17.53 17.46 12.47
C VAL A 57 -16.40 17.77 11.50
N ALA A 58 -15.69 18.88 11.72
CA ALA A 58 -14.61 19.29 10.83
C ALA A 58 -13.46 18.26 10.81
N LEU A 59 -13.03 17.76 11.98
CA LEU A 59 -11.94 16.79 12.08
C LEU A 59 -12.17 15.52 11.23
N PRO A 60 -13.30 14.79 11.33
CA PRO A 60 -13.53 13.60 10.51
C PRO A 60 -13.64 13.94 9.03
N VAL A 61 -14.22 15.10 8.66
CA VAL A 61 -14.29 15.55 7.27
C VAL A 61 -12.89 15.81 6.70
N TYR A 62 -12.05 16.56 7.41
CA TYR A 62 -10.66 16.81 6.99
C TYR A 62 -9.85 15.51 6.91
N PHE A 63 -10.06 14.58 7.85
CA PHE A 63 -9.40 13.27 7.82
C PHE A 63 -9.75 12.48 6.55
N CYS A 64 -11.02 12.43 6.16
CA CYS A 64 -11.45 11.82 4.90
C CYS A 64 -10.81 12.51 3.69
N VAL A 65 -10.78 13.84 3.67
CA VAL A 65 -10.15 14.61 2.58
C VAL A 65 -8.66 14.31 2.47
N VAL A 66 -7.95 14.22 3.59
CA VAL A 66 -6.52 13.88 3.62
C VAL A 66 -6.27 12.47 3.09
N ILE A 67 -7.11 11.49 3.43
CA ILE A 67 -7.00 10.12 2.89
C ILE A 67 -7.16 10.13 1.37
N VAL A 68 -8.21 10.78 0.85
CA VAL A 68 -8.47 10.85 -0.60
C VAL A 68 -7.33 11.56 -1.32
N LEU A 69 -6.87 12.70 -0.79
CA LEU A 69 -5.71 13.41 -1.33
C LEU A 69 -4.45 12.55 -1.29
N GLY A 70 -4.23 11.79 -0.20
CA GLY A 70 -3.11 10.87 -0.07
C GLY A 70 -3.09 9.82 -1.18
N PHE A 71 -4.23 9.20 -1.49
CA PHE A 71 -4.35 8.28 -2.61
C PHE A 71 -4.12 8.95 -3.97
N MET A 72 -4.65 10.17 -4.17
CA MET A 72 -4.47 10.90 -5.42
C MET A 72 -3.01 11.30 -5.65
N VAL A 73 -2.34 11.78 -4.61
CA VAL A 73 -0.90 12.09 -4.64
C VAL A 73 -0.08 10.83 -4.85
N TYR A 74 -0.40 9.74 -4.15
CA TYR A 74 0.27 8.45 -4.35
C TYR A 74 0.14 7.97 -5.80
N ALA A 75 -1.07 7.99 -6.36
CA ALA A 75 -1.30 7.66 -7.76
C ALA A 75 -0.50 8.59 -8.70
N GLY A 76 -0.47 9.89 -8.43
CA GLY A 76 0.34 10.86 -9.18
C GLY A 76 1.84 10.53 -9.12
N ILE A 77 2.38 10.20 -7.94
CA ILE A 77 3.78 9.79 -7.78
C ILE A 77 4.05 8.51 -8.55
N VAL A 78 3.18 7.51 -8.43
CA VAL A 78 3.32 6.25 -9.18
C VAL A 78 3.35 6.52 -10.68
N LEU A 79 2.43 7.33 -11.21
CA LEU A 79 2.39 7.67 -12.63
C LEU A 79 3.63 8.45 -13.10
N LEU A 80 4.16 9.37 -12.29
CA LEU A 80 5.37 10.13 -12.60
C LEU A 80 6.63 9.26 -12.60
N ASN A 81 6.64 8.19 -11.79
CA ASN A 81 7.78 7.28 -11.69
C ASN A 81 7.66 6.04 -12.59
N MET A 82 6.50 5.79 -13.21
CA MET A 82 6.36 4.68 -14.14
C MET A 82 7.16 4.95 -15.43
N PRO A 83 7.90 3.94 -15.95
CA PRO A 83 8.43 3.99 -17.31
C PRO A 83 7.29 4.04 -18.34
N SER A 84 7.60 4.34 -19.60
CA SER A 84 6.59 4.43 -20.66
C SER A 84 5.79 3.13 -20.78
N LEU A 85 4.50 3.22 -21.13
CA LEU A 85 3.60 2.05 -21.20
C LEU A 85 4.06 0.93 -22.15
N SER A 86 4.97 1.25 -23.07
CA SER A 86 5.55 0.32 -24.04
C SER A 86 6.84 -0.36 -23.55
N ASP A 87 7.28 -0.06 -22.32
CA ASP A 87 8.51 -0.58 -21.74
C ASP A 87 8.28 -1.96 -21.10
N ALA A 88 9.08 -2.95 -21.52
CA ALA A 88 9.02 -4.32 -21.00
C ALA A 88 9.28 -4.38 -19.48
N ARG A 89 9.97 -3.38 -18.92
CA ARG A 89 10.24 -3.26 -17.47
C ARG A 89 8.98 -3.13 -16.60
N ILE A 90 7.82 -2.83 -17.18
CA ILE A 90 6.54 -2.86 -16.45
C ILE A 90 6.10 -4.30 -16.15
N ILE A 91 6.54 -5.26 -16.97
CA ILE A 91 6.11 -6.67 -16.90
C ILE A 91 7.25 -7.56 -16.38
N THR A 92 8.51 -7.18 -16.63
CA THR A 92 9.68 -8.02 -16.36
C THR A 92 10.63 -7.37 -15.35
N ASP A 93 11.11 -8.14 -14.37
CA ASP A 93 12.10 -7.70 -13.39
C ASP A 93 13.53 -8.08 -13.81
N HIS A 94 14.53 -7.68 -13.03
CA HIS A 94 15.94 -7.98 -13.32
C HIS A 94 16.27 -9.49 -13.19
N TYR A 95 15.41 -10.26 -12.52
CA TYR A 95 15.63 -11.70 -12.34
C TYR A 95 15.00 -12.55 -13.45
N ALA A 96 14.20 -11.95 -14.34
CA ALA A 96 13.65 -12.64 -15.49
C ALA A 96 14.75 -13.01 -16.50
N VAL A 97 14.86 -14.31 -16.81
CA VAL A 97 15.90 -14.86 -17.71
C VAL A 97 15.24 -15.35 -19.00
N TYR A 98 15.19 -14.47 -20.02
CA TYR A 98 14.65 -14.81 -21.34
C TYR A 98 15.71 -15.33 -22.31
N GLU A 99 16.88 -14.71 -22.34
CA GLU A 99 18.01 -15.09 -23.20
C GLU A 99 19.06 -15.83 -22.39
N GLY A 100 19.49 -17.00 -22.87
CA GLY A 100 20.55 -17.80 -22.27
C GLY A 100 21.50 -18.28 -23.35
N PRO A 101 22.77 -18.62 -22.99
CA PRO A 101 23.75 -19.09 -23.96
C PRO A 101 23.17 -20.29 -24.73
N ALA A 102 23.25 -20.24 -26.05
CA ALA A 102 22.83 -21.34 -26.90
C ALA A 102 23.62 -22.60 -26.51
N THR A 103 22.93 -23.66 -26.11
CA THR A 103 23.55 -24.95 -25.86
C THR A 103 24.21 -25.40 -27.16
N SER A 104 25.54 -25.52 -27.14
CA SER A 104 26.33 -25.90 -28.32
C SER A 104 26.09 -27.34 -28.77
N ASP A 105 25.50 -28.15 -27.88
CA ASP A 105 25.11 -29.53 -28.13
C ASP A 105 23.60 -29.61 -28.48
N PRO A 106 23.23 -30.11 -29.69
CA PRO A 106 21.85 -30.30 -30.10
C PRO A 106 21.03 -31.29 -29.25
N ASN A 107 21.70 -32.16 -28.48
CA ASN A 107 21.06 -33.21 -27.69
C ASN A 107 21.02 -32.91 -26.18
N ALA A 108 21.56 -31.76 -25.76
CA ALA A 108 21.52 -31.33 -24.38
C ALA A 108 20.14 -30.76 -24.01
N ILE A 109 19.69 -31.05 -22.79
CA ILE A 109 18.46 -30.46 -22.25
C ILE A 109 18.69 -28.95 -22.07
N PRO A 110 17.82 -28.09 -22.64
CA PRO A 110 18.00 -26.65 -22.52
C PRO A 110 17.81 -26.19 -21.07
N PRO A 111 18.56 -25.15 -20.63
CA PRO A 111 18.40 -24.59 -19.30
C PRO A 111 16.99 -23.99 -19.10
N LEU A 112 16.50 -24.04 -17.86
CA LEU A 112 15.23 -23.44 -17.46
C LEU A 112 15.30 -21.91 -17.68
N ARG A 113 14.34 -21.37 -18.42
CA ARG A 113 14.23 -19.96 -18.81
C ARG A 113 12.78 -19.52 -18.76
N ASP A 114 12.59 -18.22 -18.57
CA ASP A 114 11.28 -17.60 -18.62
C ASP A 114 10.82 -17.45 -20.08
N LEU A 115 9.52 -17.58 -20.29
CA LEU A 115 8.90 -17.37 -21.60
C LEU A 115 8.25 -16.00 -21.64
N HIS A 116 8.49 -15.27 -22.73
CA HIS A 116 7.81 -14.01 -22.97
C HIS A 116 6.29 -14.25 -23.08
N ILE A 117 5.49 -13.46 -22.37
CA ILE A 117 4.03 -13.59 -22.36
C ILE A 117 3.42 -13.51 -23.77
N SER A 118 4.04 -12.75 -24.67
CA SER A 118 3.68 -12.67 -26.08
C SER A 118 3.86 -14.00 -26.82
N SER A 119 4.94 -14.73 -26.54
CA SER A 119 5.21 -16.06 -27.12
C SER A 119 4.20 -17.09 -26.63
N VAL A 120 3.88 -17.08 -25.33
CA VAL A 120 2.88 -17.97 -24.72
C VAL A 120 1.48 -17.68 -25.27
N ASN A 121 1.07 -16.41 -25.31
CA ASN A 121 -0.22 -16.02 -25.84
C ASN A 121 -0.35 -16.38 -27.33
N ARG A 122 0.71 -16.21 -28.11
CA ARG A 122 0.71 -16.60 -29.52
C ARG A 122 0.58 -18.11 -29.69
N MET A 123 1.29 -18.90 -28.89
CA MET A 123 1.21 -20.36 -28.96
C MET A 123 -0.16 -20.89 -28.55
N LEU A 124 -0.73 -20.38 -27.46
CA LEU A 124 -1.97 -20.88 -26.88
C LEU A 124 -3.24 -20.37 -27.58
N TYR A 125 -3.22 -19.12 -28.06
CA TYR A 125 -4.44 -18.46 -28.54
C TYR A 125 -4.41 -18.04 -30.02
N LEU A 126 -3.23 -17.96 -30.64
CA LEU A 126 -3.11 -17.50 -32.04
C LEU A 126 -2.60 -18.58 -32.99
N ASN A 127 -2.06 -19.69 -32.46
CA ASN A 127 -1.67 -20.85 -33.25
C ASN A 127 -2.85 -21.83 -33.28
N ASP A 128 -3.81 -21.55 -34.17
CA ASP A 128 -4.91 -22.48 -34.49
C ASP A 128 -4.39 -23.68 -35.30
N ALA A 129 -3.59 -24.53 -34.66
CA ALA A 129 -3.32 -25.88 -35.13
C ALA A 129 -4.41 -26.88 -34.66
N HIS A 130 -5.49 -26.38 -34.04
CA HIS A 130 -6.58 -27.19 -33.48
C HIS A 130 -7.97 -26.94 -34.11
N THR A 131 -8.07 -26.18 -35.21
CA THR A 131 -9.29 -26.12 -36.03
C THR A 131 -8.98 -26.43 -37.49
N SER A 132 -8.72 -27.72 -37.74
CA SER A 132 -8.92 -28.39 -39.03
C SER A 132 -10.05 -29.39 -38.89
#